data_AF-A0A952P0H4-F1
#
_entry.id   AF-A0A952P0H4-F1
#
_cell.length_a   1.000
_cell.length_b   1.000
_cell.length_c   1.000
_cell.angle_alpha   90.00
_cell.angle_beta   90.00
_cell.angle_gamma   90.00
#
_symmetry.space_group_name_H-M   'P 1'
#
loop_
_entity.id
_entity.type
_entity.pdbx_description
1 polymer ?
#
loop_
_entity_poly.entity_id
_entity_poly.type
_entity_poly.pdbx_seq_one_letter_code
_entity_poly.pdbx_strand_id
1 'polypeptide(L)'
;MKNEIQQKLEQIALNRSIPFCYGCYKEAPTGCCKSCGSDDLMRLLPEVGCEYGTDWIIKHILKAELEAVDLEETFEQSMRECYPEETTVGWMTFDTVTLMKENDPVGWRCALGDYESVEESEGNILSFDNGSTYFSIQTLEDFIEQEGG
;
A
#
# COMPACT_ATOMS: atom_id res chain seq x y z
N MET A 1 -3.55 -8.07 12.60
CA MET A 1 -3.84 -7.74 11.18
C MET A 1 -2.67 -7.05 10.46
N LYS A 2 -2.41 -5.73 10.58
CA LYS A 2 -1.27 -5.07 9.87
C LYS A 2 0.07 -5.77 10.10
N ASN A 3 0.37 -6.15 11.35
CA ASN A 3 1.60 -6.89 11.69
C ASN A 3 1.66 -8.29 11.06
N GLU A 4 0.53 -8.98 10.88
CA GLU A 4 0.50 -10.32 10.30
C GLU A 4 0.71 -10.26 8.77
N ILE A 5 0.04 -9.31 8.11
CA ILE A 5 0.24 -9.05 6.68
C ILE A 5 1.69 -8.63 6.42
N GLN A 6 2.23 -7.73 7.25
CA GLN A 6 3.63 -7.32 7.19
C GLN A 6 4.58 -8.53 7.29
N GLN A 7 4.38 -9.43 8.27
CA GLN A 7 5.22 -10.63 8.41
C GLN A 7 5.16 -11.56 7.20
N LYS A 8 3.97 -11.74 6.61
CA LYS A 8 3.82 -12.55 5.39
C LYS A 8 4.51 -11.91 4.19
N LEU A 9 4.36 -10.59 4.02
CA LEU A 9 5.05 -9.83 2.98
C LEU A 9 6.57 -9.84 3.17
N GLU A 10 7.07 -9.77 4.41
CA GLU A 10 8.49 -9.94 4.73
C GLU A 10 8.99 -11.33 4.30
N GLN A 11 8.21 -12.39 4.55
CA GLN A 11 8.57 -13.73 4.11
C GLN A 11 8.62 -13.83 2.58
N ILE A 12 7.65 -13.25 1.86
CA ILE A 12 7.65 -13.20 0.39
C ILE A 12 8.88 -12.43 -0.11
N ALA A 13 9.18 -11.27 0.49
CA ALA A 13 10.35 -10.47 0.15
C ALA A 13 11.66 -11.24 0.40
N LEU A 14 11.76 -12.01 1.50
CA LEU A 14 12.90 -12.87 1.79
C LEU A 14 13.02 -14.04 0.81
N ASN A 15 11.91 -14.58 0.32
CA ASN A 15 11.93 -15.66 -0.66
C ASN A 15 12.36 -15.16 -2.05
N ARG A 16 11.94 -13.95 -2.43
CA ARG A 16 12.23 -13.35 -3.75
C ARG A 16 13.60 -12.66 -3.85
N SER A 17 14.27 -12.42 -2.73
CA SER A 17 15.60 -11.78 -2.71
C SER A 17 16.72 -12.73 -2.30
N ILE A 18 17.95 -12.33 -2.55
CA ILE A 18 19.15 -13.11 -2.26
C ILE A 18 19.95 -12.38 -1.18
N PRO A 19 20.41 -13.05 -0.10
CA PRO A 19 21.34 -12.44 0.84
C PRO A 19 22.63 -12.03 0.12
N PHE A 20 23.07 -10.79 0.32
CA PHE A 20 24.19 -10.19 -0.40
C PHE A 20 25.19 -9.56 0.57
N CYS A 21 26.46 -9.93 0.43
CA CYS A 21 27.53 -9.33 1.21
C CYS A 21 28.03 -8.07 0.51
N TYR A 22 27.66 -6.90 1.02
CA TYR A 22 28.07 -5.63 0.44
C TYR A 22 29.59 -5.41 0.52
N GLY A 23 30.22 -5.76 1.65
CA GLY A 23 31.66 -5.58 1.84
C GLY A 23 32.54 -6.42 0.91
N CYS A 24 32.07 -7.59 0.47
CA CYS A 24 32.75 -8.41 -0.54
C CYS A 24 32.11 -8.32 -1.93
N TYR A 25 31.07 -7.50 -2.08
CA TYR A 25 30.26 -7.31 -3.28
C TYR A 25 29.87 -8.62 -3.98
N LYS A 26 29.28 -9.55 -3.23
CA LYS A 26 28.93 -10.88 -3.74
C LYS A 26 27.74 -11.50 -3.02
N GLU A 27 27.05 -12.39 -3.72
CA GLU A 27 25.96 -13.19 -3.16
C GLU A 27 26.46 -14.11 -2.04
N ALA A 28 25.66 -14.22 -0.99
CA ALA A 28 25.92 -15.03 0.19
C ALA A 28 24.67 -15.86 0.56
N PRO A 29 24.15 -16.72 -0.35
CA PRO A 29 22.87 -17.40 -0.18
C PRO A 29 22.83 -18.34 1.04
N THR A 30 23.99 -18.70 1.59
CA THR A 30 24.10 -19.50 2.83
C THR A 30 23.83 -18.71 4.11
N GLY A 31 23.52 -17.41 4.03
CA GLY A 31 23.31 -16.55 5.20
C GLY A 31 24.61 -16.07 5.87
N CYS A 32 25.76 -16.38 5.28
CA CYS A 32 27.06 -15.90 5.72
C CYS A 32 28.02 -15.81 4.53
N CYS A 33 28.81 -14.74 4.48
CA CYS A 33 29.81 -14.53 3.44
C CYS A 33 31.02 -15.44 3.62
N LYS A 34 31.26 -16.35 2.66
CA LYS A 34 32.42 -17.26 2.69
C LYS A 34 33.80 -16.59 2.59
N SER A 35 33.88 -15.29 2.25
CA SER A 35 35.19 -14.60 2.15
C SER A 35 35.55 -13.84 3.40
N CYS A 36 34.63 -13.05 3.96
CA CYS A 36 34.90 -12.23 5.14
C CYS A 36 34.27 -12.78 6.43
N GLY A 37 33.42 -13.81 6.33
CA GLY A 37 32.69 -14.37 7.47
C GLY A 37 31.50 -13.53 7.95
N SER A 38 31.18 -12.42 7.27
CA SER A 38 30.06 -11.55 7.66
C SER A 38 28.73 -12.27 7.52
N ASP A 39 27.94 -12.26 8.59
CA ASP A 39 26.53 -12.62 8.65
C ASP A 39 25.60 -11.40 8.54
N ASP A 40 26.15 -10.19 8.68
CA ASP A 40 25.46 -8.95 8.33
C ASP A 40 25.39 -8.81 6.80
N LEU A 41 24.25 -9.22 6.24
CA LEU A 41 24.00 -9.28 4.80
C LEU A 41 22.83 -8.37 4.42
N MET A 42 22.99 -7.63 3.33
CA MET A 42 21.91 -6.91 2.68
C MET A 42 21.03 -7.89 1.89
N ARG A 43 19.90 -7.40 1.36
CA ARG A 43 19.08 -8.12 0.39
C ARG A 43 19.38 -7.61 -1.01
N LEU A 44 19.52 -8.52 -1.96
CA LEU A 44 19.64 -8.22 -3.39
C LEU A 44 18.37 -8.70 -4.08
N LEU A 45 17.72 -7.80 -4.82
CA LEU A 45 16.69 -8.14 -5.78
C LEU A 45 17.30 -7.90 -7.18
N PRO A 46 17.57 -8.97 -7.96
CA PRO A 46 18.21 -8.84 -9.27
C PRO A 46 17.51 -7.80 -10.14
N GLU A 47 18.29 -7.01 -10.87
CA GLU A 47 17.81 -5.93 -11.77
C GLU A 47 17.13 -4.72 -11.08
N VAL A 48 16.84 -4.81 -9.78
CA VAL A 48 16.19 -3.72 -9.03
C VAL A 48 17.21 -2.98 -8.14
N GLY A 49 17.92 -3.70 -7.28
CA GLY A 49 18.85 -3.07 -6.35
C GLY A 49 19.29 -3.95 -5.19
N CYS A 50 20.13 -3.38 -4.31
CA CYS A 50 20.61 -4.04 -3.10
C CYS A 50 20.61 -3.07 -1.92
N GLU A 51 19.85 -3.41 -0.87
CA GLU A 51 19.73 -2.60 0.34
C GLU A 51 19.40 -3.46 1.57
N TYR A 52 19.62 -2.91 2.76
CA TYR A 52 19.28 -3.55 4.04
C TYR A 52 17.77 -3.66 4.25
N GLY A 53 17.38 -4.74 4.92
CA GLY A 53 15.97 -5.01 5.25
C GLY A 53 15.13 -5.45 4.04
N THR A 54 13.84 -5.62 4.31
CA THR A 54 12.84 -6.09 3.35
C THR A 54 11.84 -5.01 2.93
N ASP A 55 11.77 -3.90 3.67
CA ASP A 55 10.77 -2.84 3.45
C ASP A 55 10.80 -2.27 2.02
N TRP A 56 12.00 -2.06 1.47
CA TRP A 56 12.16 -1.55 0.11
C TRP A 56 11.72 -2.57 -0.95
N ILE A 57 11.90 -3.87 -0.69
CA ILE A 57 11.44 -4.95 -1.56
C ILE A 57 9.92 -5.04 -1.52
N ILE A 58 9.32 -4.98 -0.33
CA ILE A 58 7.87 -5.00 -0.15
C ILE A 58 7.25 -3.83 -0.92
N LYS A 59 7.76 -2.60 -0.72
CA LYS A 59 7.30 -1.42 -1.48
C LYS A 59 7.42 -1.61 -2.99
N HIS A 60 8.52 -2.20 -3.46
CA HIS A 60 8.72 -2.45 -4.88
C HIS A 60 7.69 -3.45 -5.43
N ILE A 61 7.50 -4.59 -4.76
CA ILE A 61 6.55 -5.64 -5.14
C ILE A 61 5.14 -5.07 -5.19
N LEU A 62 4.68 -4.44 -4.11
CA LEU A 62 3.31 -3.92 -4.03
C LEU A 62 3.05 -2.87 -5.12
N LYS A 63 4.01 -1.98 -5.39
CA LYS A 63 3.88 -0.97 -6.44
C LYS A 63 3.94 -1.56 -7.86
N ALA A 64 4.65 -2.66 -8.05
CA ALA A 64 4.82 -3.28 -9.36
C ALA A 64 3.67 -4.23 -9.72
N GLU A 65 3.07 -4.88 -8.72
CA GLU A 65 2.13 -5.99 -8.93
C GLU A 65 0.70 -5.66 -8.49
N LEU A 66 0.49 -4.66 -7.64
CA LEU A 66 -0.83 -4.27 -7.16
C LEU A 66 -1.20 -2.85 -7.59
N GLU A 67 -2.50 -2.62 -7.70
CA GLU A 67 -3.08 -1.30 -7.89
C GLU A 67 -3.42 -0.68 -6.52
N ALA A 68 -3.03 0.58 -6.34
CA ALA A 68 -3.36 1.32 -5.13
C ALA A 68 -4.85 1.72 -5.14
N VAL A 69 -5.43 1.87 -3.95
CA VAL A 69 -6.82 2.31 -3.81
C VAL A 69 -6.94 3.77 -4.24
N ASP A 70 -7.89 4.06 -5.13
CA ASP A 70 -8.33 5.42 -5.40
C ASP A 70 -9.29 5.88 -4.28
N LEU A 71 -8.71 6.49 -3.26
CA LEU A 71 -9.47 6.95 -2.09
C LEU A 71 -10.50 8.04 -2.46
N GLU A 72 -10.22 8.84 -3.48
CA GLU A 72 -11.15 9.88 -3.90
C GLU A 72 -12.38 9.25 -4.54
N GLU A 73 -12.20 8.24 -5.40
CA GLU A 73 -13.29 7.50 -6.02
C GLU A 73 -14.11 6.72 -4.99
N THR A 74 -13.46 5.97 -4.09
CA THR A 74 -14.18 5.19 -3.06
C THR A 74 -14.95 6.10 -2.09
N PHE A 75 -14.35 7.23 -1.70
CA PHE A 75 -15.03 8.21 -0.87
C PHE A 75 -16.23 8.83 -1.60
N GLU A 76 -16.05 9.24 -2.87
CA GLU A 76 -17.12 9.83 -3.66
C GLU A 76 -18.30 8.86 -3.80
N GLN A 77 -18.01 7.59 -4.07
CA GLN A 77 -19.02 6.53 -4.12
C GLN A 77 -19.74 6.36 -2.78
N SER A 78 -19.01 6.39 -1.65
CA SER A 78 -19.64 6.32 -0.31
C SER A 78 -20.62 7.47 -0.06
N MET A 79 -20.31 8.68 -0.56
CA MET A 79 -21.20 9.83 -0.46
C MET A 79 -22.43 9.66 -1.36
N ARG A 80 -22.27 9.12 -2.57
CA ARG A 80 -23.39 8.82 -3.49
C ARG A 80 -24.36 7.78 -2.91
N GLU A 81 -23.86 6.87 -2.08
CA GLU A 81 -24.71 5.87 -1.41
C GLU A 81 -25.45 6.45 -0.20
N CYS A 82 -24.88 7.46 0.45
CA CYS A 82 -25.45 8.10 1.64
C CYS A 82 -26.46 9.21 1.33
N TYR A 83 -26.33 9.85 0.16
CA TYR A 83 -27.13 11.00 -0.23
C TYR A 83 -27.92 10.75 -1.52
N PRO A 84 -29.07 11.43 -1.74
CA PRO A 84 -29.79 11.31 -2.99
C PRO A 84 -28.93 11.78 -4.17
N GLU A 85 -29.12 11.17 -5.35
CA GLU A 85 -28.38 11.51 -6.57
C GLU A 85 -28.53 12.99 -6.95
N GLU A 86 -29.76 13.53 -6.88
CA GLU A 86 -30.07 14.91 -7.25
C GLU A 86 -30.53 15.76 -6.07
N THR A 87 -30.12 17.03 -6.06
CA THR A 87 -30.56 18.07 -5.12
C THR A 87 -31.15 19.26 -5.86
N THR A 88 -32.30 19.75 -5.39
CA THR A 88 -32.95 20.96 -5.93
C THR A 88 -32.55 22.21 -5.14
N VAL A 89 -32.06 23.23 -5.83
CA VAL A 89 -31.78 24.56 -5.27
C VAL A 89 -32.60 25.61 -6.04
N GLY A 90 -33.62 26.16 -5.39
CA GLY A 90 -34.59 27.04 -6.05
C GLY A 90 -35.38 26.30 -7.13
N TRP A 91 -35.15 26.63 -8.40
CA TRP A 91 -35.76 25.98 -9.57
C TRP A 91 -34.76 25.13 -10.39
N MET A 92 -33.55 24.93 -9.87
CA MET A 92 -32.46 24.19 -10.55
C MET A 92 -32.24 22.84 -9.89
N THR A 93 -31.89 21.83 -10.68
CA THR A 93 -31.53 20.48 -10.22
C THR A 93 -30.04 20.24 -10.49
N PHE A 94 -29.33 19.73 -9.48
CA PHE A 94 -27.90 19.45 -9.52
C PHE A 94 -27.61 18.04 -9.03
N ASP A 95 -26.50 17.45 -9.49
CA ASP A 95 -25.91 16.28 -8.86
C ASP A 95 -25.45 16.65 -7.44
N THR A 96 -25.92 15.91 -6.43
CA THR A 96 -25.71 16.26 -5.02
C THR A 96 -24.25 16.27 -4.64
N VAL A 97 -23.50 15.25 -5.07
CA VAL A 97 -22.09 15.09 -4.69
C VAL A 97 -21.21 16.11 -5.40
N THR A 98 -21.45 16.36 -6.69
CA THR A 98 -20.79 17.43 -7.44
C THR A 98 -21.05 18.78 -6.80
N LEU A 99 -22.31 19.06 -6.41
CA LEU A 99 -22.68 20.30 -5.73
C LEU A 99 -21.92 20.44 -4.39
N MET A 100 -21.82 19.38 -3.59
CA MET A 100 -21.05 19.39 -2.34
C MET A 100 -19.57 19.70 -2.57
N LYS A 101 -18.95 19.01 -3.54
CA LYS A 101 -17.53 19.15 -3.87
C LYS A 101 -17.18 20.53 -4.41
N GLU A 102 -18.02 21.10 -5.27
CA GLU A 102 -17.80 22.41 -5.87
C GLU A 102 -18.10 23.56 -4.91
N ASN A 103 -19.12 23.41 -4.05
CA ASN A 103 -19.53 24.46 -3.13
C ASN A 103 -18.60 24.58 -1.90
N ASP A 104 -18.08 23.47 -1.40
CA ASP A 104 -17.07 23.46 -0.32
C ASP A 104 -15.92 22.47 -0.59
N PRO A 105 -14.97 22.82 -1.48
CA PRO A 105 -13.83 21.96 -1.81
C PRO A 105 -12.82 21.80 -0.66
N VAL A 106 -12.89 22.66 0.37
CA VAL A 106 -12.05 22.52 1.57
C VAL A 106 -12.68 21.49 2.49
N GLY A 107 -13.97 21.63 2.80
CA GLY A 107 -14.72 20.65 3.58
C GLY A 107 -14.70 19.26 2.96
N TRP A 108 -14.84 19.16 1.63
CA TRP A 108 -14.72 17.89 0.91
C TRP A 108 -13.38 17.19 1.15
N ARG A 109 -12.25 17.94 1.07
CA ARG A 109 -10.92 17.37 1.31
C ARG A 109 -10.68 17.00 2.77
N CYS A 110 -11.25 17.75 3.72
CA CYS A 110 -11.22 17.37 5.13
C CYS A 110 -11.98 16.06 5.35
N ALA A 111 -13.18 15.94 4.79
CA ALA A 111 -14.00 14.73 4.89
C ALA A 111 -13.31 13.51 4.25
N LEU A 112 -12.64 13.70 3.10
CA LEU A 112 -11.83 12.64 2.48
C LEU A 112 -10.67 12.19 3.41
N GLY A 113 -9.97 13.11 4.07
CA GLY A 113 -8.90 12.76 5.01
C GLY A 113 -9.42 12.06 6.28
N ASP A 114 -10.60 12.46 6.75
CA ASP A 114 -11.28 11.76 7.85
C ASP A 114 -11.69 10.35 7.41
N TYR A 115 -12.21 10.19 6.20
CA TYR A 115 -12.54 8.89 5.60
C TYR A 115 -11.31 7.98 5.51
N GLU A 116 -10.20 8.46 4.95
CA GLU A 116 -8.92 7.72 4.90
C GLU A 116 -8.49 7.24 6.29
N SER A 117 -8.55 8.12 7.28
CA SER A 117 -8.17 7.80 8.66
C SER A 117 -9.05 6.72 9.27
N VAL A 118 -10.36 6.75 8.99
CA VAL A 118 -11.32 5.74 9.44
C VAL A 118 -11.02 4.40 8.76
N GLU A 119 -10.92 4.38 7.43
CA GLU A 119 -10.64 3.16 6.66
C GLU A 119 -9.31 2.50 7.08
N GLU A 120 -8.26 3.29 7.34
CA GLU A 120 -6.99 2.75 7.86
C GLU A 120 -7.15 2.22 9.29
N SER A 121 -7.91 2.90 10.15
CA SER A 121 -8.13 2.49 11.53
C SER A 121 -8.97 1.20 11.65
N GLU A 122 -9.92 1.01 10.74
CA GLU A 122 -10.74 -0.21 10.62
C GLU A 122 -9.97 -1.35 9.96
N GLY A 123 -8.87 -1.05 9.28
CA GLY A 123 -8.01 -2.02 8.62
C GLY A 123 -8.48 -2.42 7.23
N ASN A 124 -9.39 -1.66 6.62
CA ASN A 124 -9.87 -1.89 5.25
C ASN A 124 -8.79 -1.54 4.22
N ILE A 125 -7.97 -0.53 4.54
CA ILE A 125 -6.80 -0.13 3.76
C ILE A 125 -5.54 -0.14 4.61
N LEU A 126 -4.39 -0.40 3.98
CA LEU A 126 -3.09 -0.41 4.63
C LEU A 126 -2.05 0.35 3.81
N SER A 127 -1.25 1.18 4.48
CA SER A 127 -0.07 1.81 3.92
C SER A 127 1.23 1.20 4.45
N PHE A 128 2.21 1.06 3.55
CA PHE A 128 3.57 0.59 3.80
C PHE A 128 4.63 1.67 3.55
N ASP A 129 4.22 2.89 3.20
CA ASP A 129 5.09 4.02 2.85
C ASP A 129 4.72 5.31 3.59
N ASN A 130 4.27 5.17 4.84
CA ASN A 130 3.87 6.25 5.74
C ASN A 130 2.69 7.08 5.21
N GLY A 131 1.67 6.41 4.66
CA GLY A 131 0.44 7.04 4.18
C GLY A 131 0.56 7.70 2.81
N SER A 132 1.57 7.36 2.00
CA SER A 132 1.67 7.92 0.64
C SER A 132 0.85 7.11 -0.35
N THR A 133 0.77 5.79 -0.16
CA THR A 133 -0.07 4.87 -0.93
C THR A 133 -0.77 3.89 0.00
N TYR A 134 -2.01 3.57 -0.37
CA TYR A 134 -2.88 2.66 0.36
C TYR A 134 -3.30 1.50 -0.55
N PHE A 135 -3.33 0.31 0.01
CA PHE A 135 -3.79 -0.91 -0.66
C PHE A 135 -4.95 -1.49 0.12
N SER A 136 -5.94 -2.05 -0.57
CA SER A 136 -7.06 -2.72 0.09
C SER A 136 -6.57 -4.00 0.77
N ILE A 137 -7.13 -4.32 1.93
CA ILE A 137 -6.78 -5.54 2.64
C ILE A 137 -7.08 -6.80 1.82
N GLN A 138 -8.20 -6.83 1.10
CA GLN A 138 -8.58 -7.96 0.27
C GLN A 138 -7.54 -8.23 -0.82
N THR A 139 -7.11 -7.20 -1.53
CA THR A 139 -6.09 -7.33 -2.58
C THR A 139 -4.76 -7.84 -2.01
N LEU A 140 -4.38 -7.38 -0.82
CA LEU A 140 -3.17 -7.86 -0.14
C LEU A 140 -3.29 -9.33 0.28
N GLU A 141 -4.43 -9.73 0.81
CA GLU A 141 -4.69 -11.12 1.21
C GLU A 141 -4.69 -12.06 -0.01
N ASP A 142 -5.39 -11.69 -1.08
CA ASP A 142 -5.42 -12.44 -2.34
C ASP A 142 -4.01 -12.60 -2.92
N PHE A 143 -3.20 -11.55 -2.89
CA PHE A 143 -1.81 -11.58 -3.33
C PHE A 143 -0.96 -12.54 -2.51
N ILE A 144 -1.08 -12.48 -1.19
CA ILE A 144 -0.35 -13.35 -0.27
C ILE A 144 -0.75 -14.81 -0.45
N GLU A 145 -2.02 -15.11 -0.68
CA GLU A 145 -2.49 -16.47 -0.94
C GLU A 145 -1.94 -17.02 -2.26
N GLN A 146 -1.83 -16.19 -3.30
CA GLN A 146 -1.25 -16.58 -4.59
C GLN A 146 0.26 -16.89 -4.48
N GLU A 147 1.00 -16.11 -3.69
CA GLU A 147 2.45 -16.30 -3.50
C GLU A 147 2.82 -17.37 -2.47
N GLY A 148 1.90 -17.69 -1.56
CA GLY A 148 2.09 -18.67 -0.48
C GLY A 148 1.61 -20.10 -0.79
N GLY A 149 1.02 -20.31 -1.98
CA GLY A 149 0.49 -21.60 -2.46
C GLY A 149 1.54 -22.55 -3.04
#